data_AF-A0AAN7DBU5-F1
#
_entry.id   AF-A0AAN7DBU5-F1
#
_cell.length_a   1.000
_cell.length_b   1.000
_cell.length_c   1.000
_cell.angle_alpha   90.00
_cell.angle_beta   90.00
_cell.angle_gamma   90.00
#
_symmetry.space_group_name_H-M   'P 1'
#
loop_
_entity.id
_entity.type
_entity.pdbx_description
1 polymer ?
#
loop_
_entity_poly.entity_id
_entity_poly.type
_entity_poly.pdbx_seq_one_letter_code
_entity_poly.pdbx_strand_id
1 'polypeptide(L)'
;MGATQSKSSEPVIFYNQSSPLQFSQGIEQHATENKKEPAVSVEINEKVEQLVNERVAEELKLAKSRQENVNKQAYGELAKQNIDNDHNSVAMAEDIDNMIQKLQRSTPSEIPAAIAERQEALIVCYKKNQDRPLDCWEEVEQFKYAVAEEQKKFIATHQR
;
A
#
# COMPACT_ATOMS: atom_id res chain seq x y z
N MET A 1 39.06 -16.05 -24.67
CA MET A 1 38.31 -15.79 -23.42
C MET A 1 39.21 -16.12 -22.24
N GLY A 2 39.28 -15.26 -21.23
CA GLY A 2 40.07 -15.45 -20.00
C GLY A 2 40.69 -14.12 -19.55
N ALA A 3 40.03 -13.31 -18.72
CA ALA A 3 39.87 -13.41 -17.28
C ALA A 3 41.17 -13.09 -16.50
N THR A 4 41.25 -11.85 -15.98
CA THR A 4 42.11 -11.49 -14.85
C THR A 4 41.25 -10.84 -13.77
N GLN A 5 41.05 -11.58 -12.67
CA GLN A 5 40.53 -11.09 -11.39
C GLN A 5 41.48 -10.04 -10.80
N SER A 6 40.95 -9.09 -10.02
CA SER A 6 41.75 -8.21 -9.15
C SER A 6 41.03 -7.98 -7.81
N LYS A 7 41.58 -8.66 -6.79
CA LYS A 7 41.79 -8.33 -5.37
C LYS A 7 40.66 -7.70 -4.53
N SER A 8 40.46 -8.31 -3.36
CA SER A 8 39.64 -7.89 -2.22
C SER A 8 39.91 -6.44 -1.83
N SER A 9 38.85 -5.64 -1.84
CA SER A 9 38.83 -4.24 -1.40
C SER A 9 39.09 -4.14 0.11
N GLU A 10 40.26 -3.65 0.49
CA GLU A 10 40.47 -3.08 1.82
C GLU A 10 39.53 -1.87 2.02
N PRO A 11 38.99 -1.66 3.24
CA PRO A 11 38.11 -0.52 3.48
C PRO A 11 38.91 0.77 3.37
N VAL A 12 38.47 1.67 2.48
CA VAL A 12 39.03 3.02 2.35
C VAL A 12 38.69 3.80 3.62
N ILE A 13 39.69 4.01 4.48
CA ILE A 13 39.56 4.84 5.69
C ILE A 13 39.77 6.29 5.28
N PHE A 14 38.70 7.09 5.34
CA PHE A 14 38.77 8.53 5.13
C PHE A 14 39.13 9.23 6.45
N TYR A 15 40.34 9.75 6.56
CA TYR A 15 40.72 10.67 7.65
C TYR A 15 40.31 12.09 7.25
N ASN A 16 39.23 12.61 7.83
CA ASN A 16 38.88 14.03 7.68
C ASN A 16 39.82 14.87 8.57
N GLN A 17 40.93 15.35 8.00
CA GLN A 17 41.88 16.24 8.68
C GLN A 17 41.47 17.73 8.66
N SER A 18 40.26 18.06 8.21
CA SER A 18 39.86 19.46 7.92
C SER A 18 38.66 19.98 8.71
N SER A 19 38.13 19.24 9.67
CA SER A 19 37.24 19.80 10.69
C SER A 19 38.06 20.15 11.93
N PRO A 20 38.19 21.43 12.32
CA PRO A 20 38.77 21.77 13.61
C PRO A 20 37.85 21.23 14.70
N LEU A 21 38.21 20.07 15.25
CA LEU A 21 37.66 19.60 16.52
C LEU A 21 38.15 20.62 17.56
N GLN A 22 37.31 21.60 17.87
CA GLN A 22 37.55 22.50 18.99
C GLN A 22 37.30 21.71 20.27
N PHE A 23 38.30 20.93 20.67
CA PHE A 23 38.38 20.48 22.04
C PHE A 23 38.58 21.75 22.89
N SER A 24 37.74 21.91 23.91
CA SER A 24 37.93 23.00 24.85
C SER A 24 39.30 22.83 25.49
N GLN A 25 40.13 23.88 25.45
CA GLN A 25 41.52 23.90 25.93
C GLN A 25 41.70 23.41 27.38
N GLY A 26 40.61 23.30 28.15
CA GLY A 26 40.63 22.69 29.49
C GLY A 26 40.89 21.19 29.50
N ILE A 27 40.46 20.43 28.48
CA ILE A 27 40.58 18.95 28.50
C ILE A 27 42.04 18.51 28.31
N GLU A 28 42.78 19.22 27.47
CA GLU A 28 44.20 18.96 27.21
C GLU A 28 45.09 19.31 28.42
N GLN A 29 44.70 20.30 29.21
CA GLN A 29 45.37 20.65 30.47
C GLN A 29 45.16 19.57 31.54
N HIS A 30 43.94 19.06 31.70
CA HIS A 30 43.65 18.02 32.70
C HIS A 30 44.28 16.65 32.37
N ALA A 31 44.45 16.31 31.10
CA ALA A 31 45.11 15.06 30.71
C ALA A 31 46.63 15.06 30.96
N THR A 32 47.27 16.23 30.97
CA THR A 32 48.71 16.37 31.19
C THR A 32 49.08 16.61 32.65
N GLU A 33 48.19 17.19 33.45
CA GLU A 33 48.36 17.36 34.90
C GLU A 33 48.19 16.04 35.70
N ASN A 34 47.36 15.10 35.23
CA ASN A 34 47.14 13.81 35.91
C ASN A 34 48.32 12.81 35.82
N LYS A 35 49.47 13.20 35.26
CA LYS A 35 50.66 12.33 35.16
C LYS A 35 51.52 12.31 36.43
N LYS A 36 51.17 13.09 37.45
CA LYS A 36 51.76 13.00 38.79
C LYS A 36 50.63 12.94 39.81
N GLU A 37 50.26 11.74 40.25
CA GLU A 37 49.40 11.62 41.42
C GLU A 37 50.00 10.75 42.54
N PRO A 38 49.95 11.24 43.79
CA PRO A 38 50.12 10.46 45.01
C PRO A 38 48.86 9.64 45.30
N ALA A 39 48.98 8.62 46.16
CA ALA A 39 47.95 7.63 46.49
C ALA A 39 46.58 8.17 47.03
N VAL A 40 46.43 9.48 47.25
CA VAL A 40 45.21 10.12 47.77
C VAL A 40 44.15 10.37 46.68
N SER A 41 44.55 10.42 45.42
CA SER A 41 43.62 10.68 44.30
C SER A 41 42.78 9.48 43.90
N VAL A 42 43.28 8.26 44.11
CA VAL A 42 42.60 7.01 43.71
C VAL A 42 41.28 6.86 44.46
N GLU A 43 41.27 7.12 45.77
CA GLU A 43 40.07 6.99 46.61
C GLU A 43 39.01 8.05 46.28
N ILE A 44 39.42 9.25 45.88
CA ILE A 44 38.51 10.31 45.43
C ILE A 44 37.90 9.94 44.07
N ASN A 45 38.71 9.42 43.15
CA ASN A 45 38.25 8.97 41.83
C ASN A 45 37.25 7.81 41.95
N GLU A 46 37.52 6.82 42.80
CA GLU A 46 36.58 5.71 43.06
C GLU A 46 35.23 6.21 43.60
N LYS A 47 35.25 7.18 44.52
CA LYS A 47 34.03 7.77 45.08
C LYS A 47 33.25 8.60 44.05
N VAL A 48 33.94 9.27 43.13
CA VAL A 48 33.32 9.98 42.00
C VAL A 48 32.70 8.99 41.01
N GLU A 49 33.40 7.92 40.66
CA GLU A 49 32.87 6.87 39.78
C GLU A 49 31.61 6.21 40.35
N GLN A 50 31.57 5.96 41.67
CA GLN A 50 30.38 5.42 42.32
C GLN A 50 29.16 6.34 42.19
N LEU A 51 29.33 7.65 42.42
CA LEU A 51 28.26 8.65 42.24
C LEU A 51 27.80 8.76 40.78
N VAL A 52 28.75 8.71 39.83
CA VAL A 52 28.44 8.70 38.40
C VAL A 52 27.61 7.47 38.04
N ASN A 53 28.01 6.28 38.50
CA ASN A 53 27.28 5.05 38.25
C ASN A 53 25.86 5.07 38.83
N GLU A 54 25.69 5.60 40.05
CA GLU A 54 24.39 5.77 40.69
C GLU A 54 23.49 6.71 39.87
N ARG A 55 24.01 7.88 39.48
CA ARG A 55 23.25 8.86 38.71
C ARG A 55 22.88 8.34 37.32
N VAL A 56 23.82 7.68 36.65
CA VAL A 56 23.58 7.06 35.34
C VAL A 56 22.49 5.99 35.45
N ALA A 57 22.51 5.15 36.49
CA ALA A 57 21.48 4.14 36.70
C ALA A 57 20.08 4.75 36.94
N GLU A 58 20.00 5.84 37.71
CA GLU A 58 18.76 6.59 37.93
C GLU A 58 18.21 7.20 36.63
N GLU A 59 19.06 7.88 35.85
CA GLU A 59 18.68 8.50 34.57
C GLU A 59 18.27 7.44 33.54
N LEU A 60 18.95 6.29 33.50
CA LEU A 60 18.62 5.18 32.60
C LEU A 60 17.26 4.57 32.97
N LYS A 61 16.94 4.45 34.27
CA LYS A 61 15.63 4.00 34.74
C LYS A 61 14.51 4.97 34.32
N LEU A 62 14.75 6.27 34.43
CA LEU A 62 13.81 7.31 34.00
C LEU A 62 13.63 7.31 32.46
N ALA A 63 14.72 7.19 31.71
CA ALA A 63 14.66 7.09 30.26
C ALA A 63 13.84 5.86 29.81
N LYS A 64 14.04 4.72 30.49
CA LYS A 64 13.29 3.48 30.22
C LYS A 64 11.80 3.62 30.52
N SER A 65 11.42 4.25 31.64
CA SER A 65 10.01 4.47 31.97
C SER A 65 9.34 5.46 30.99
N ARG A 66 10.05 6.52 30.59
CA ARG A 66 9.59 7.44 29.54
C ARG A 66 9.39 6.71 28.21
N GLN A 67 10.34 5.87 27.81
CA GLN A 67 10.24 5.06 26.60
C GLN A 67 9.03 4.11 26.66
N GLU A 68 8.79 3.45 27.79
CA GLU A 68 7.66 2.55 27.96
C GLU A 68 6.32 3.30 27.85
N ASN A 69 6.21 4.50 28.43
CA ASN A 69 5.00 5.32 28.31
C ASN A 69 4.74 5.76 26.87
N VAL A 70 5.78 6.22 26.15
CA VAL A 70 5.67 6.56 24.72
C VAL A 70 5.24 5.33 23.91
N ASN A 71 5.83 4.17 24.20
CA ASN A 71 5.49 2.93 23.51
C ASN A 71 4.03 2.52 23.75
N LYS A 72 3.56 2.60 25.00
CA LYS A 72 2.15 2.35 25.35
C LYS A 72 1.20 3.30 24.64
N GLN A 73 1.54 4.58 24.55
CA GLN A 73 0.75 5.57 23.82
C GLN A 73 0.69 5.25 22.33
N ALA A 74 1.84 4.95 21.71
CA ALA A 74 1.92 4.59 20.30
C ALA A 74 1.09 3.34 19.98
N TYR A 75 1.22 2.26 20.77
CA TYR A 75 0.41 1.05 20.61
C TYR A 75 -1.08 1.32 20.80
N GLY A 76 -1.46 2.16 21.78
CA GLY A 76 -2.85 2.53 22.01
C GLY A 76 -3.46 3.33 20.85
N GLU A 77 -2.69 4.19 20.22
CA GLU A 77 -3.13 4.96 19.04
C GLU A 77 -3.26 4.08 17.79
N LEU A 78 -2.28 3.20 17.54
CA LEU A 78 -2.35 2.17 16.49
C LEU A 78 -3.57 1.25 16.67
N ALA A 79 -3.87 0.83 17.91
CA ALA A 79 -5.03 0.00 18.18
C ALA A 79 -6.36 0.71 17.86
N LYS A 80 -6.47 2.02 18.19
CA LYS A 80 -7.65 2.82 17.83
C LYS A 80 -7.78 2.97 16.31
N GLN A 81 -6.68 3.28 15.63
CA GLN A 81 -6.68 3.41 14.16
C GLN A 81 -7.09 2.10 13.47
N ASN A 82 -6.67 0.94 13.97
CA ASN A 82 -7.11 -0.34 13.42
C ASN A 82 -8.62 -0.56 13.61
N ILE A 83 -9.18 -0.25 14.78
CA ILE A 83 -10.63 -0.36 15.03
C ILE A 83 -11.42 0.58 14.11
N ASP A 84 -10.95 1.81 13.91
CA ASP A 84 -11.58 2.79 13.03
C ASP A 84 -11.49 2.36 11.54
N ASN A 85 -10.35 1.80 11.12
CA ASN A 85 -10.19 1.22 9.78
C ASN A 85 -11.05 -0.03 9.57
N ASP A 86 -11.20 -0.88 10.58
CA ASP A 86 -12.07 -2.06 10.52
C ASP A 86 -13.53 -1.65 10.37
N HIS A 87 -13.99 -0.60 11.05
CA HIS A 87 -15.34 -0.05 10.84
C HIS A 87 -15.53 0.45 9.40
N ASN A 88 -14.51 1.05 8.79
CA ASN A 88 -14.54 1.45 7.39
C ASN A 88 -14.53 0.24 6.44
N SER A 89 -13.85 -0.85 6.83
CA SER A 89 -13.81 -2.09 6.05
C SER A 89 -15.16 -2.82 6.01
N VAL A 90 -15.94 -2.77 7.09
CA VAL A 90 -17.29 -3.38 7.16
C VAL A 90 -18.27 -2.60 6.29
N ALA A 91 -18.25 -1.26 6.37
CA ALA A 91 -19.07 -0.42 5.49
C ALA A 91 -18.69 -0.61 4.00
N MET A 92 -17.39 -0.70 3.70
CA MET A 92 -16.91 -0.99 2.35
C MET A 92 -17.32 -2.39 1.87
N ALA A 93 -17.33 -3.40 2.75
CA ALA A 93 -17.77 -4.75 2.41
C ALA A 93 -19.26 -4.78 2.05
N GLU A 94 -20.11 -4.08 2.81
CA GLU A 94 -21.55 -3.95 2.49
C GLU A 94 -21.76 -3.20 1.16
N ASP A 95 -20.99 -2.15 0.88
CA ASP A 95 -21.04 -1.44 -0.40
C ASP A 95 -20.58 -2.32 -1.58
N ILE A 96 -19.52 -3.11 -1.37
CA ILE A 96 -19.02 -4.09 -2.35
C ILE A 96 -20.09 -5.16 -2.61
N ASP A 97 -20.72 -5.71 -1.58
CA ASP A 97 -21.77 -6.73 -1.72
C ASP A 97 -23.01 -6.17 -2.44
N ASN A 98 -23.42 -4.95 -2.09
CA ASN A 98 -24.48 -4.24 -2.82
C ASN A 98 -24.13 -4.00 -4.29
N MET A 99 -22.87 -3.69 -4.59
CA MET A 99 -22.39 -3.50 -5.96
C MET A 99 -22.35 -4.83 -6.73
N ILE A 100 -21.89 -5.91 -6.10
CA ILE A 100 -21.93 -7.27 -6.66
C ILE A 100 -23.39 -7.68 -6.93
N GLN A 101 -24.31 -7.43 -6.01
CA GLN A 101 -25.73 -7.75 -6.16
C GLN A 101 -26.38 -6.94 -7.29
N LYS A 102 -25.97 -5.67 -7.47
CA LYS A 102 -26.39 -4.83 -8.61
C LYS A 102 -25.82 -5.32 -9.94
N LEU A 103 -24.59 -5.82 -9.96
CA LEU A 103 -23.94 -6.38 -11.15
C LEU A 103 -24.47 -7.78 -11.50
N GLN A 104 -24.92 -8.55 -10.52
CA GLN A 104 -25.63 -9.82 -10.72
C GLN A 104 -27.02 -9.63 -11.34
N ARG A 105 -27.56 -8.40 -11.36
CA ARG A 105 -28.79 -8.05 -12.08
C ARG A 105 -28.52 -7.88 -13.57
N SER A 106 -28.52 -9.01 -14.27
CA SER A 106 -29.27 -9.30 -15.49
C SER A 106 -28.52 -10.39 -16.25
N THR A 107 -29.02 -11.62 -16.16
CA THR A 107 -28.80 -12.58 -17.23
C THR A 107 -29.15 -11.88 -18.55
N PRO A 108 -28.34 -12.02 -19.62
CA PRO A 108 -28.68 -11.46 -20.93
C PRO A 108 -30.13 -11.82 -21.22
N SER A 109 -31.00 -10.81 -21.32
CA SER A 109 -32.42 -11.06 -21.55
C SER A 109 -32.52 -11.94 -22.78
N GLU A 110 -33.15 -13.11 -22.64
CA GLU A 110 -33.34 -14.04 -23.74
C GLU A 110 -33.97 -13.27 -24.90
N ILE A 111 -33.41 -13.43 -26.10
CA ILE A 111 -33.93 -12.80 -27.30
C ILE A 111 -35.38 -13.30 -27.48
N PRO A 112 -36.38 -12.41 -27.57
CA PRO A 112 -37.76 -12.81 -27.78
C PRO A 112 -37.87 -13.76 -28.98
N ALA A 113 -38.62 -14.85 -28.83
CA ALA A 113 -38.76 -15.88 -29.87
C ALA A 113 -39.15 -15.31 -31.24
N ALA A 114 -40.01 -14.29 -31.25
CA ALA A 114 -40.41 -13.58 -32.47
C ALA A 114 -39.25 -12.91 -33.22
N ILE A 115 -38.23 -12.41 -32.51
CA ILE A 115 -37.03 -11.84 -33.12
C ILE A 115 -36.12 -12.96 -33.62
N ALA A 116 -35.96 -14.03 -32.84
CA ALA A 116 -35.11 -15.17 -33.20
C ALA A 116 -35.61 -15.85 -34.49
N GLU A 117 -36.91 -16.06 -34.65
CA GLU A 117 -37.51 -16.63 -35.86
C GLU A 117 -37.25 -15.76 -37.10
N ARG A 118 -37.44 -14.43 -36.98
CA ARG A 118 -37.19 -13.48 -38.08
C ARG A 118 -35.70 -13.37 -38.42
N GLN A 119 -34.83 -13.47 -37.41
CA GLN A 119 -33.39 -13.53 -37.59
C GLN A 119 -32.97 -14.80 -38.36
N GLU A 120 -33.56 -15.95 -38.04
CA GLU A 120 -33.26 -17.19 -38.73
C GLU A 120 -33.73 -17.15 -40.19
N ALA A 121 -34.93 -16.63 -40.46
CA ALA A 121 -35.43 -16.42 -41.82
C ALA A 121 -34.48 -15.54 -42.65
N LEU A 122 -33.96 -14.46 -42.06
CA LEU A 122 -32.94 -13.60 -42.66
C LEU A 122 -31.66 -14.35 -43.01
N ILE A 123 -31.14 -15.12 -42.05
CA ILE A 123 -29.91 -15.89 -42.23
C ILE A 123 -30.10 -16.93 -43.34
N VAL A 124 -31.25 -17.60 -43.38
CA VAL A 124 -31.59 -18.56 -44.44
C VAL A 124 -31.62 -17.87 -45.80
N CYS A 125 -32.25 -16.69 -45.92
CA CYS A 125 -32.30 -15.95 -47.17
C CYS A 125 -30.89 -15.55 -47.64
N TYR A 126 -30.06 -14.97 -46.76
CA TYR A 126 -28.70 -14.58 -47.14
C TYR A 126 -27.80 -15.76 -47.50
N LYS A 127 -27.94 -16.90 -46.82
CA LYS A 127 -27.20 -18.12 -47.16
C LYS A 127 -27.60 -18.67 -48.53
N LYS A 128 -28.88 -18.51 -48.91
CA LYS A 128 -29.40 -18.94 -50.22
C LYS A 128 -29.01 -17.98 -51.35
N ASN A 129 -28.91 -16.67 -51.05
CA ASN A 129 -28.68 -15.61 -52.03
C ASN A 129 -27.33 -14.89 -51.78
N GLN A 130 -26.21 -15.64 -51.74
CA GLN A 130 -24.89 -15.09 -51.37
C GLN A 130 -24.39 -14.03 -52.36
N ASP A 131 -24.64 -14.21 -53.65
CA ASP A 131 -24.24 -13.25 -54.71
C ASP A 131 -25.30 -12.16 -54.97
N ARG A 132 -26.48 -12.29 -54.36
CA ARG A 132 -27.62 -11.36 -54.51
C ARG A 132 -28.29 -11.05 -53.16
N PRO A 133 -27.56 -10.48 -52.19
CA PRO A 133 -28.10 -10.21 -50.86
C PRO A 133 -29.27 -9.22 -50.86
N LEU A 134 -29.40 -8.38 -51.90
CA LEU A 134 -30.49 -7.42 -52.04
C LEU A 134 -31.86 -8.09 -52.28
N ASP A 135 -31.89 -9.37 -52.67
CA ASP A 135 -33.15 -10.11 -52.86
C ASP A 135 -33.82 -10.41 -51.50
N CYS A 136 -33.10 -10.32 -50.38
CA CYS A 136 -33.58 -10.57 -49.02
C CYS A 136 -34.19 -9.34 -48.32
N TRP A 137 -34.62 -8.34 -49.08
CA TRP A 137 -35.08 -7.05 -48.54
C TRP A 137 -36.36 -7.19 -47.69
N GLU A 138 -37.24 -8.11 -48.04
CA GLU A 138 -38.50 -8.35 -47.35
C GLU A 138 -38.25 -8.94 -45.95
N GLU A 139 -37.37 -9.93 -45.84
CA GLU A 139 -36.96 -10.52 -44.56
C GLU A 139 -36.28 -9.47 -43.66
N VAL A 140 -35.52 -8.54 -44.26
CA VAL A 140 -34.86 -7.45 -43.53
C VAL A 140 -35.90 -6.49 -42.96
N GLU A 141 -36.91 -6.13 -43.76
CA GLU A 141 -37.99 -5.25 -43.31
C GLU A 141 -38.80 -5.87 -42.18
N GLN A 142 -39.13 -7.16 -42.29
CA GLN A 142 -39.87 -7.90 -41.26
C GLN A 142 -39.07 -8.02 -39.95
N PHE A 143 -37.76 -8.26 -40.01
CA PHE A 143 -36.91 -8.26 -38.83
C PHE A 143 -36.81 -6.88 -38.18
N LYS A 144 -36.63 -5.82 -38.97
CA LYS A 144 -36.61 -4.44 -38.46
C LYS A 144 -37.91 -4.08 -37.76
N TYR A 145 -39.05 -4.50 -38.30
CA TYR A 145 -40.35 -4.29 -37.67
C TYR A 145 -40.45 -5.01 -36.31
N ALA A 146 -40.10 -6.30 -36.27
CA ALA A 146 -40.13 -7.09 -35.04
C ALA A 146 -39.24 -6.50 -33.93
N VAL A 147 -38.02 -6.07 -34.29
CA VAL A 147 -37.10 -5.40 -33.36
C VAL A 147 -37.68 -4.07 -32.87
N ALA A 148 -38.24 -3.25 -33.77
CA ALA A 148 -38.81 -1.96 -33.39
C ALA A 148 -40.03 -2.10 -32.45
N GLU A 149 -40.84 -3.15 -32.61
CA GLU A 149 -41.98 -3.43 -31.74
C GLU A 149 -41.52 -3.84 -30.33
N GLU A 150 -40.57 -4.77 -30.23
CA GLU A 150 -40.02 -5.21 -28.95
C GLU A 150 -39.23 -4.10 -28.25
N GLN A 151 -38.49 -3.27 -29.00
CA GLN A 151 -37.84 -2.08 -28.45
C GLN A 151 -38.85 -1.11 -27.80
N LYS A 152 -40.00 -0.89 -28.43
CA LYS A 152 -41.07 -0.06 -27.84
C LYS A 152 -41.60 -0.67 -26.53
N LYS A 153 -41.83 -1.99 -26.50
CA LYS A 153 -42.26 -2.71 -25.28
C LYS A 153 -41.21 -2.64 -24.18
N PHE A 154 -39.93 -2.80 -24.52
CA PHE A 154 -38.82 -2.71 -23.59
C PHE A 154 -38.70 -1.31 -22.98
N ILE A 155 -38.74 -0.26 -23.81
CA ILE A 155 -38.68 1.13 -23.33
C ILE A 155 -39.88 1.44 -22.44
N ALA A 156 -41.10 1.04 -22.83
CA ALA A 156 -42.31 1.29 -22.04
C ALA A 156 -42.31 0.57 -20.67
N THR A 157 -41.65 -0.58 -20.55
CA THR A 157 -41.56 -1.34 -19.30
C THR A 157 -40.45 -0.83 -18.36
N HIS A 158 -39.38 -0.24 -18.91
CA HIS A 158 -38.18 0.17 -18.14
C HIS A 158 -38.01 1.69 -17.96
N GLN A 159 -38.92 2.52 -18.49
CA GLN A 159 -38.95 3.97 -18.25
C GLN A 159 -39.77 4.41 -17.01
N ARG A 160 -40.20 3.48 -16.14
CA ARG A 160 -40.76 3.79 -14.81
C ARG A 160 -39.69 3.66 -13.73
#